data_AF-A0A371DXL3-F1
#
_entry.id   AF-A0A371DXL3-F1
#
_cell.length_a   1.000
_cell.length_b   1.000
_cell.length_c   1.000
_cell.angle_alpha   90.00
_cell.angle_beta   90.00
_cell.angle_gamma   90.00
#
_symmetry.space_group_name_H-M   'P 1'
#
loop_
_entity.id
_entity.type
_entity.pdbx_description
1 polymer ?
#
loop_
_entity_poly.entity_id
_entity_poly.type
_entity_poly.pdbx_seq_one_letter_code
_entity_poly.pdbx_strand_id
1 'polypeptide(L)'
;MSESSIQLQTQATAVDTSVSLDSSGRPINFHVSSQARRQTKYKPRFAEFSYNTWDVCRYVILATKTVIPMDFWGSKYNFQMVMQRMPDFSPPM
;
A
#
# COMPACT_ATOMS: atom_id res chain seq x y z
N MET A 1 -20.38 18.31 13.02
CA MET A 1 -19.30 17.51 12.40
C MET A 1 -18.07 17.71 13.26
N SER A 2 -17.53 16.64 13.84
CA SER A 2 -16.39 16.71 14.75
C SER A 2 -15.35 15.70 14.28
N GLU A 3 -14.21 16.21 13.81
CA GLU A 3 -13.01 15.43 13.56
C GLU A 3 -12.39 15.06 14.92
N SER A 4 -12.50 13.80 15.32
CA SER A 4 -11.75 13.27 16.46
C SER A 4 -10.39 12.80 15.95
N SER A 5 -9.35 13.60 16.18
CA SER A 5 -7.97 13.22 15.87
C SER A 5 -7.59 11.98 16.70
N ILE A 6 -7.17 10.92 16.03
CA ILE A 6 -6.64 9.73 16.70
C ILE A 6 -5.18 10.04 17.02
N GLN A 7 -4.90 10.42 18.26
CA GLN A 7 -3.53 10.41 18.79
C GLN A 7 -3.10 8.95 18.95
N LEU A 8 -2.36 8.43 17.96
CA LEU A 8 -1.62 7.18 18.11
C LEU A 8 -0.45 7.43 19.05
N GLN A 9 -0.69 7.20 20.34
CA GLN A 9 0.35 7.18 21.35
C GLN A 9 1.16 5.89 21.14
N THR A 10 2.24 5.97 20.35
CA THR A 10 3.19 4.87 20.17
C THR A 10 3.82 4.57 21.53
N GLN A 11 3.37 3.50 22.17
CA GLN A 11 3.94 3.05 23.43
C GLN A 11 5.38 2.58 23.15
N ALA A 12 6.35 3.29 23.72
CA ALA A 12 7.74 2.87 23.67
C ALA A 12 7.85 1.48 24.32
N THR A 13 8.48 0.53 23.62
CA THR A 13 8.74 -0.82 24.12
C THR A 13 9.73 -0.73 25.27
N ALA A 14 9.22 -0.54 26.49
CA ALA A 14 9.98 -0.88 27.68
C ALA A 14 10.10 -2.41 27.71
N VAL A 15 11.33 -2.92 27.77
CA VAL A 15 11.57 -4.32 28.11
C VAL A 15 11.19 -4.46 29.56
N ASP A 16 9.93 -4.80 29.79
CA ASP A 16 9.36 -5.01 31.11
C ASP A 16 9.67 -6.44 31.55
N THR A 17 10.60 -6.57 32.49
CA THR A 17 10.95 -7.85 33.14
C THR A 17 10.06 -8.11 34.37
N SER A 18 8.88 -7.49 34.46
CA SER A 18 7.92 -7.78 35.52
C SER A 18 7.02 -8.97 35.15
N VAL A 19 7.10 -10.06 35.92
CA VAL A 19 6.16 -11.18 35.80
C VAL A 19 4.86 -10.75 36.49
N SER A 20 3.86 -10.34 35.72
CA SER A 20 2.52 -10.06 36.26
C SER A 20 1.87 -11.35 36.76
N LEU A 21 1.37 -11.35 38.00
CA LEU A 21 0.69 -12.47 38.64
C LEU A 21 -0.82 -12.17 38.77
N ASP A 22 -1.67 -13.18 38.65
CA ASP A 22 -3.12 -13.04 38.88
C ASP A 22 -3.45 -12.96 40.38
N SER A 23 -4.73 -12.75 40.72
CA SER A 23 -5.20 -12.67 42.11
C SER A 23 -4.98 -13.96 42.92
N SER A 24 -4.60 -15.06 42.26
CA SER A 24 -4.21 -16.33 42.87
C SER A 24 -2.69 -16.59 42.84
N GLY A 25 -1.90 -15.57 42.50
CA GLY A 25 -0.44 -15.62 42.47
C GLY A 25 0.15 -16.39 41.29
N ARG A 26 -0.64 -16.69 40.25
CA ARG A 26 -0.15 -17.44 39.08
C ARG A 26 0.36 -16.50 37.99
N PRO A 27 1.44 -16.84 37.27
CA PRO A 27 1.93 -16.03 36.15
C PRO A 27 0.85 -15.81 35.09
N ILE A 28 0.55 -14.54 34.82
CA ILE A 28 -0.31 -14.12 33.72
C ILE A 28 0.50 -14.32 32.44
N ASN A 29 0.28 -15.45 31.77
CA ASN A 29 0.82 -15.67 30.43
C ASN A 29 0.09 -14.74 29.44
N PHE A 30 0.67 -13.57 29.15
CA PHE A 30 0.17 -12.66 28.14
C PHE A 30 0.22 -13.34 26.76
N HIS A 31 -0.92 -13.85 26.31
CA HIS A 31 -1.10 -14.49 25.00
C HIS A 31 -1.10 -13.49 23.82
N VAL A 32 -0.75 -12.22 24.07
CA VAL A 32 -0.79 -11.10 23.12
C VAL A 32 0.09 -11.39 21.90
N SER A 33 1.27 -11.99 22.12
CA SER A 33 2.18 -12.37 21.03
C SER A 33 1.61 -13.47 20.12
N SER A 34 0.78 -14.36 20.67
CA SER A 34 0.17 -15.47 19.93
C SER A 34 -1.01 -15.02 19.08
N GLN A 35 -1.87 -14.14 19.59
CA GLN A 35 -2.97 -13.58 18.79
C GLN A 35 -2.45 -12.63 17.71
N ALA A 36 -1.48 -11.76 18.03
CA ALA A 36 -0.85 -10.88 17.05
C ALA A 36 -0.09 -11.65 15.94
N ARG A 37 0.60 -12.75 16.27
CA ARG A 37 1.22 -13.66 15.28
C ARG A 37 0.21 -14.37 14.40
N ARG A 38 -0.92 -14.81 14.98
CA ARG A 38 -2.01 -15.42 14.19
C ARG A 38 -2.57 -14.42 13.20
N GLN A 39 -2.82 -13.18 13.62
CA GLN A 39 -3.36 -12.13 12.75
C GLN A 39 -2.38 -11.66 11.67
N THR A 40 -1.06 -11.65 11.93
CA THR A 40 -0.06 -11.31 10.90
C THR A 40 0.06 -12.37 9.80
N LYS A 41 -0.20 -13.66 10.10
CA LYS A 41 -0.22 -14.72 9.09
C LYS A 41 -1.35 -14.59 8.06
N TYR A 42 -2.45 -13.93 8.43
CA TYR A 42 -3.61 -13.72 7.55
C TYR A 42 -3.68 -12.30 6.95
N LYS A 43 -2.67 -11.45 7.19
CA LYS A 43 -2.63 -10.15 6.51
C LYS A 43 -2.44 -10.40 5.01
N PRO A 44 -3.31 -9.87 4.15
CA PRO A 44 -3.11 -9.91 2.71
C PRO A 44 -1.74 -9.32 2.38
N ARG A 45 -0.95 -10.05 1.61
CA ARG A 45 0.33 -9.53 1.12
C ARG A 45 0.00 -8.59 -0.04
N PHE A 46 -0.14 -7.30 0.25
CA PHE A 46 -0.49 -6.31 -0.76
C PHE A 46 0.50 -6.25 -1.94
N ALA A 47 1.74 -6.72 -1.73
CA ALA A 47 2.74 -6.86 -2.78
C ALA A 47 2.29 -7.80 -3.93
N GLU A 48 1.42 -8.78 -3.65
CA GLU A 48 0.87 -9.71 -4.65
C GLU A 48 -0.13 -9.04 -5.60
N PHE A 49 -0.62 -7.85 -5.25
CA PHE A 49 -1.50 -7.04 -6.10
C PHE A 49 -0.75 -5.93 -6.83
N SER A 50 0.59 -5.97 -6.83
CA SER A 50 1.38 -5.03 -7.63
C SER A 50 1.28 -5.40 -9.11
N TYR A 51 1.01 -4.40 -9.94
CA TYR A 51 1.10 -4.55 -11.39
C TYR A 51 2.52 -4.29 -11.84
N ASN A 52 2.99 -5.04 -12.83
CA ASN A 52 4.24 -4.70 -13.48
C ASN A 52 4.10 -3.36 -14.22
N THR A 53 5.22 -2.67 -14.40
CA THR A 53 5.28 -1.40 -15.15
C THR A 53 4.62 -1.49 -16.53
N TRP A 54 4.77 -2.60 -17.24
CA TRP A 54 4.24 -2.76 -18.59
C TRP A 54 2.71 -2.72 -18.64
N ASP A 55 2.05 -3.32 -17.66
CA ASP A 55 0.59 -3.33 -17.54
C ASP A 55 0.07 -1.93 -17.17
N VAL A 56 0.79 -1.21 -16.30
CA VAL A 56 0.49 0.19 -16.01
C VAL A 56 0.63 1.04 -17.28
N CYS A 57 1.74 0.93 -18.01
CA CYS A 57 1.95 1.68 -19.26
C CYS A 57 0.86 1.40 -20.30
N ARG A 58 0.47 0.12 -20.47
CA ARG A 58 -0.62 -0.26 -21.38
C ARG A 58 -1.95 0.36 -20.97
N TYR A 59 -2.27 0.34 -19.69
CA TYR A 59 -3.48 0.97 -19.16
C TYR A 59 -3.49 2.47 -19.46
N VAL A 60 -2.40 3.18 -19.19
CA VAL A 60 -2.33 4.63 -19.45
C VAL A 60 -2.47 4.93 -20.95
N ILE A 61 -1.84 4.15 -21.83
CA ILE A 61 -2.00 4.30 -23.29
C ILE A 61 -3.47 4.11 -23.72
N LEU A 62 -4.15 3.08 -23.18
CA LEU A 62 -5.56 2.82 -23.48
C LEU A 62 -6.47 3.94 -22.96
N ALA A 63 -6.26 4.37 -21.71
CA ALA A 63 -7.01 5.47 -21.11
C ALA A 63 -6.84 6.75 -21.93
N THR A 64 -5.61 7.07 -22.33
CA THR A 64 -5.31 8.26 -23.14
C THR A 64 -6.01 8.22 -24.50
N LYS A 65 -5.97 7.07 -25.18
CA LYS A 65 -6.67 6.85 -26.45
C LYS A 65 -8.19 6.97 -26.36
N THR A 66 -8.76 6.62 -25.20
CA THR A 66 -10.22 6.57 -25.01
C THR A 66 -10.78 7.91 -24.54
N VAL A 67 -10.03 8.62 -23.70
CA VAL A 67 -10.49 9.85 -23.03
C VAL A 67 -10.15 11.11 -23.84
N ILE A 68 -9.02 11.13 -24.54
CA ILE A 68 -8.55 12.35 -25.22
C ILE A 68 -8.90 12.29 -26.71
N PRO A 69 -9.78 13.18 -27.22
CA PRO A 69 -10.14 13.22 -28.64
C PRO A 69 -8.93 13.44 -29.55
N MET A 70 -8.99 12.89 -30.76
CA MET A 70 -7.87 12.98 -31.71
C MET A 70 -7.49 14.43 -32.06
N ASP A 71 -8.49 15.32 -32.12
CA ASP A 71 -8.31 16.73 -32.46
C ASP A 71 -7.46 17.50 -31.43
N PHE A 72 -7.44 17.04 -30.17
CA PHE A 72 -6.63 17.66 -29.11
C PHE A 72 -5.12 17.59 -29.40
N TRP A 73 -4.68 16.58 -30.13
CA TRP A 73 -3.26 16.35 -30.41
C TRP A 73 -2.72 17.23 -31.55
N GLY A 74 -3.60 17.88 -32.31
CA GLY A 74 -3.27 18.69 -33.49
C GLY A 74 -2.76 17.89 -34.70
N SER A 75 -2.17 16.72 -34.49
CA SER A 75 -1.78 15.78 -35.56
C SER A 75 -1.61 14.35 -35.04
N LYS A 76 -1.70 13.39 -35.97
CA LYS A 76 -1.39 11.97 -35.69
C LYS A 76 0.08 11.77 -35.30
N TYR A 77 0.98 12.59 -35.84
CA TYR A 77 2.40 12.54 -35.51
C TYR A 77 2.64 12.88 -34.03
N ASN A 78 2.04 13.97 -33.53
CA ASN A 78 2.17 14.38 -32.13
C ASN A 78 1.63 13.30 -31.19
N PHE A 79 0.46 12.75 -31.51
CA PHE A 79 -0.11 11.64 -30.75
C PHE A 79 0.84 10.44 -30.68
N GLN A 80 1.40 10.01 -31.82
CA GLN A 80 2.33 8.89 -31.87
C GLN A 80 3.61 9.16 -31.06
N MET A 81 4.17 10.36 -31.18
CA MET A 81 5.33 10.79 -30.40
C MET A 81 5.10 10.68 -28.89
N VAL A 82 3.94 11.14 -28.41
CA VAL A 82 3.58 11.03 -26.99
C VAL A 82 3.42 9.58 -26.58
N MET A 83 2.68 8.77 -27.35
CA MET A 83 2.46 7.35 -27.05
C MET A 83 3.77 6.55 -26.98
N GLN A 84 4.76 6.88 -27.82
CA GLN A 84 6.06 6.21 -27.84
C GLN A 84 6.94 6.55 -26.63
N ARG A 85 6.78 7.74 -26.06
CA ARG A 85 7.53 8.21 -24.88
C ARG A 85 6.93 7.79 -23.55
N MET A 86 5.70 7.27 -23.54
CA MET A 86 5.03 6.81 -22.31
C MET A 86 5.85 5.81 -21.48
N PRO A 87 6.56 4.84 -22.07
CA PRO A 87 7.41 3.92 -21.30
C PRO A 87 8.57 4.60 -20.58
N ASP A 88 9.07 5.72 -21.11
CA ASP A 88 10.21 6.46 -20.55
C ASP A 88 9.86 7.15 -19.22
N PHE A 89 8.58 7.34 -18.94
CA PHE A 89 8.09 7.89 -17.68
C PHE A 89 8.03 6.86 -16.55
N SER A 90 8.25 5.57 -16.83
CA SER A 90 8.36 4.59 -15.77
C SER A 90 9.71 4.70 -15.08
N PRO A 91 9.77 4.71 -13.73
CA PRO A 91 11.03 4.52 -13.03
C PRO A 91 11.66 3.17 -13.42
N PRO A 92 13.00 3.08 -13.48
CA PRO A 92 13.69 1.81 -13.63
C PRO A 92 13.33 0.91 -12.44
N MET A 93 13.04 -0.37 -12.72
CA MET A 93 12.85 -1.41 -11.69
C MET A 93 14.16 -1.78 -11.02
#